data_AF-A0A1Q6DN12-F1
#
_entry.id   AF-A0A1Q6DN12-F1
#
_cell.length_a   1.000
_cell.length_b   1.000
_cell.length_c   1.000
_cell.angle_alpha   90.00
_cell.angle_beta   90.00
_cell.angle_gamma   90.00
#
_symmetry.space_group_name_H-M   'P 1'
#
loop_
_entity.id
_entity.type
_entity.pdbx_description
1 polymer ?
#
loop_
_entity_poly.entity_id
_entity_poly.type
_entity_poly.pdbx_seq_one_letter_code
_entity_poly.pdbx_strand_id
1 'polypeptide(L)'
;MGALEVKDKIFWVGAVDWNIRDFHGYSTYKGTTYNSFLAMDEKIALFDTVKKPFKNELLHRINKLTDPTKIDYIIVNHVEMDHSGCLPEIVELVKPKKIFCSPMGEKAIQSHFHPKDWPLEVVKSGDTLSLGKKTVHFLETRMLHWPDSMFSYIPEDKLLISSDAFGQHWSTSERFDDEVGQEELMAHAAKYYANILMIFSPNVQKLLQSVKEMNLDIDMIAPDHGLIWRKNPGQILEAYEKWSNYHAEKKVVMVYDTMWHSTEKMAKAICQGLMEEGVSVKLMDLKVNHRSDVVTEILDAKGVLFGSPTLNNGMLPTMADLLTYLKGLRPKRKVGAAFGSFGWSGEAVKHINGYLEEMGIDIIDPGIKVKNVPTHEDFQQCFDLGIKVAQAVKAE
;
A
#
# COMPACT_ATOMS: atom_id res chain seq x y z
N MET A 1 25.28 -7.15 -6.56
CA MET A 1 24.59 -7.65 -7.76
C MET A 1 24.79 -6.66 -8.90
N GLY A 2 24.85 -7.09 -10.17
CA GLY A 2 24.92 -6.17 -11.32
C GLY A 2 23.57 -5.57 -11.67
N ALA A 3 23.49 -4.80 -12.75
CA ALA A 3 22.22 -4.53 -13.41
C ALA A 3 21.62 -5.84 -13.93
N LEU A 4 20.29 -5.92 -14.00
CA LEU A 4 19.56 -7.10 -14.48
C LEU A 4 18.72 -6.72 -15.69
N GLU A 5 18.87 -7.44 -16.79
CA GLU A 5 18.02 -7.25 -17.97
C GLU A 5 16.62 -7.82 -17.70
N VAL A 6 15.59 -6.98 -17.84
CA VAL A 6 14.18 -7.34 -17.59
C VAL A 6 13.40 -7.56 -18.88
N LYS A 7 13.76 -6.81 -19.93
CA LYS A 7 13.31 -6.94 -21.33
C LYS A 7 14.50 -6.60 -22.22
N ASP A 8 14.41 -6.88 -23.53
CA ASP A 8 15.49 -6.59 -24.47
C ASP A 8 15.93 -5.12 -24.33
N LYS A 9 17.18 -4.94 -23.86
CA LYS A 9 17.79 -3.63 -23.61
C LYS A 9 17.07 -2.73 -22.60
N ILE A 10 16.27 -3.31 -21.71
CA ILE A 10 15.69 -2.62 -20.56
C ILE A 10 16.23 -3.29 -19.31
N PHE A 11 16.87 -2.53 -18.44
CA PHE A 11 17.59 -3.06 -17.28
C PHE A 11 17.05 -2.48 -15.99
N TRP A 12 16.84 -3.33 -14.99
CA TRP A 12 16.73 -2.90 -13.61
C TRP A 12 18.09 -2.43 -13.09
N VAL A 13 18.13 -1.18 -12.63
CA VAL A 13 19.31 -0.50 -12.07
C VAL A 13 19.06 0.06 -10.66
N GLY A 14 17.94 -0.32 -10.04
CA GLY A 14 17.54 0.13 -8.70
C GLY A 14 18.41 -0.38 -7.55
N ALA A 15 17.89 -0.32 -6.32
CA ALA A 15 18.60 -0.71 -5.10
C ALA A 15 17.74 -1.56 -4.17
N VAL A 16 18.40 -2.32 -3.28
CA VAL A 16 17.73 -3.20 -2.31
C VAL A 16 18.01 -2.69 -0.90
N ASP A 17 16.96 -2.37 -0.16
CA ASP A 17 17.03 -1.92 1.23
C ASP A 17 16.58 -3.04 2.15
N TRP A 18 17.54 -3.87 2.55
CA TRP A 18 17.32 -5.03 3.41
C TRP A 18 16.92 -4.68 4.83
N ASN A 19 17.28 -3.48 5.29
CA ASN A 19 17.31 -3.14 6.71
C ASN A 19 16.23 -2.14 7.13
N ILE A 20 15.57 -1.48 6.17
CA ILE A 20 14.40 -0.65 6.49
C ILE A 20 13.30 -1.50 7.11
N ARG A 21 12.72 -1.01 8.20
CA ARG A 21 11.61 -1.65 8.93
C ARG A 21 10.41 -0.73 9.12
N ASP A 22 10.62 0.56 8.92
CA ASP A 22 9.62 1.61 9.01
C ASP A 22 9.69 2.42 7.72
N PHE A 23 8.57 2.43 6.99
CA PHE A 23 8.35 3.21 5.80
C PHE A 23 7.14 4.11 6.06
N HIS A 24 7.36 5.38 6.38
CA HIS A 24 6.30 6.37 6.66
C HIS A 24 5.34 5.96 7.81
N GLY A 25 5.85 5.28 8.83
CA GLY A 25 5.06 4.76 9.96
C GLY A 25 4.30 3.47 9.65
N TYR A 26 4.59 2.85 8.50
CA TYR A 26 4.12 1.54 8.07
C TYR A 26 5.26 0.52 8.18
N SER A 27 4.98 -0.68 8.73
CA SER A 27 6.04 -1.65 9.00
C SER A 27 6.44 -2.45 7.75
N THR A 28 7.73 -2.42 7.43
CA THR A 28 8.38 -3.17 6.33
C THR A 28 9.34 -4.22 6.88
N TYR A 29 8.82 -5.19 7.65
CA TYR A 29 9.66 -6.15 8.39
C TYR A 29 10.64 -6.98 7.54
N LYS A 30 10.39 -7.13 6.23
CA LYS A 30 11.31 -7.74 5.24
C LYS A 30 11.99 -6.72 4.31
N GLY A 31 12.10 -5.46 4.69
CA GLY A 31 12.71 -4.41 3.85
C GLY A 31 11.90 -4.08 2.60
N THR A 32 12.53 -3.37 1.66
CA THR A 32 11.96 -3.05 0.34
C THR A 32 13.06 -2.96 -0.73
N THR A 33 12.68 -2.69 -1.96
CA THR A 33 13.57 -2.18 -3.00
C THR A 33 13.13 -0.78 -3.44
N TYR A 34 14.03 -0.06 -4.09
CA TYR A 34 13.74 1.15 -4.86
C TYR A 34 14.13 0.84 -6.30
N ASN A 35 13.16 0.42 -7.10
CA ASN A 35 13.38 0.00 -8.47
C ASN A 35 13.49 1.23 -9.37
N SER A 36 14.42 1.16 -10.30
CA SER A 36 14.63 2.15 -11.35
C SER A 36 15.08 1.40 -12.59
N PHE A 37 14.71 1.88 -13.77
CA PHE A 37 14.89 1.16 -15.02
C PHE A 37 15.67 2.00 -16.03
N LEU A 38 16.57 1.36 -16.78
CA LEU A 38 17.36 1.99 -17.83
C LEU A 38 17.01 1.35 -19.17
N ALA A 39 16.38 2.10 -20.07
CA ALA A 39 16.14 1.69 -21.44
C ALA A 39 17.28 2.15 -22.35
N MET A 40 17.92 1.20 -23.01
CA MET A 40 19.07 1.41 -23.89
C MET A 40 18.62 1.36 -25.36
N ASP A 41 18.39 2.53 -25.95
CA ASP A 41 18.00 2.69 -27.35
C ASP A 41 18.82 3.82 -28.01
N GLU A 42 18.40 4.37 -29.16
CA GLU A 42 19.03 5.55 -29.78
C GLU A 42 19.06 6.76 -28.85
N LYS A 43 18.09 6.84 -27.93
CA LYS A 43 18.06 7.70 -26.76
C LYS A 43 18.02 6.83 -25.51
N ILE A 44 18.98 7.04 -24.62
CA ILE A 44 19.02 6.31 -23.36
C ILE A 44 18.11 7.02 -22.35
N ALA A 45 17.14 6.30 -21.80
CA ALA A 45 16.19 6.83 -20.82
C ALA A 45 16.30 6.12 -19.47
N LEU A 46 16.40 6.91 -18.40
CA LEU A 46 16.32 6.46 -17.02
C LEU A 46 14.91 6.73 -16.47
N PHE A 47 14.22 5.69 -16.02
CA PHE A 47 12.91 5.78 -15.36
C PHE A 47 13.12 5.79 -13.86
N ASP A 48 12.70 6.88 -13.24
CA ASP A 48 12.84 7.21 -11.83
C ASP A 48 14.29 7.13 -11.34
N THR A 49 14.53 7.43 -10.07
CA THR A 49 15.84 7.27 -9.44
C THR A 49 15.72 6.35 -8.24
N VAL A 50 16.44 6.62 -7.16
CA VAL A 50 16.32 5.85 -5.92
C VAL A 50 16.37 6.79 -4.72
N LYS A 51 16.04 6.25 -3.56
CA LYS A 51 16.19 6.96 -2.28
C LYS A 51 17.64 7.40 -2.11
N LYS A 52 17.82 8.63 -1.64
CA LYS A 52 19.13 9.32 -1.59
C LYS A 52 20.33 8.45 -1.15
N PRO A 53 20.26 7.67 -0.05
CA PRO A 53 21.39 6.86 0.41
C PRO A 53 21.85 5.78 -0.59
N PHE A 54 20.98 5.38 -1.53
CA PHE A 54 21.23 4.32 -2.51
C PHE A 54 21.72 4.84 -3.87
N LYS A 55 21.98 6.15 -4.01
CA LYS A 55 22.50 6.76 -5.25
C LYS A 55 23.71 6.02 -5.83
N ASN A 56 24.69 5.67 -4.98
CA ASN A 56 25.92 5.02 -5.44
C ASN A 56 25.64 3.62 -6.00
N GLU A 57 24.63 2.93 -5.46
CA GLU A 57 24.18 1.64 -5.95
C GLU A 57 23.53 1.74 -7.33
N LEU A 58 22.68 2.75 -7.53
CA LEU A 58 22.10 3.09 -8.84
C LEU A 58 23.21 3.37 -9.86
N LEU A 59 24.13 4.28 -9.54
CA LEU A 59 25.23 4.67 -10.43
C LEU A 59 26.17 3.49 -10.73
N HIS A 60 26.46 2.63 -9.77
CA HIS A 60 27.29 1.44 -10.00
C HIS A 60 26.65 0.49 -11.01
N ARG A 61 25.32 0.30 -10.96
CA ARG A 61 24.60 -0.53 -11.91
C ARG A 61 24.56 0.11 -13.30
N ILE A 62 24.31 1.42 -13.39
CA ILE A 62 24.35 2.17 -14.66
C ILE A 62 25.74 2.10 -15.30
N ASN A 63 26.83 2.34 -14.55
CA ASN A 63 28.20 2.34 -15.06
C ASN A 63 28.65 1.00 -15.67
N LYS A 64 27.99 -0.11 -15.30
CA LYS A 64 28.24 -1.42 -15.93
C LYS A 64 27.63 -1.56 -17.32
N LEU A 65 26.63 -0.75 -17.65
CA LEU A 65 25.91 -0.77 -18.91
C LEU A 65 26.37 0.35 -19.84
N THR A 66 26.57 1.55 -19.29
CA THR A 66 26.95 2.74 -20.04
C THR A 66 27.56 3.81 -19.13
N ASP A 67 28.25 4.79 -19.73
CA ASP A 67 28.63 6.02 -19.03
C ASP A 67 27.34 6.80 -18.68
N PRO A 68 27.08 7.17 -17.41
CA PRO A 68 25.90 7.92 -17.01
C PRO A 68 25.67 9.21 -17.80
N THR A 69 26.74 9.86 -18.27
CA THR A 69 26.66 11.09 -19.09
C THR A 69 26.04 10.88 -20.47
N LYS A 70 25.85 9.62 -20.88
CA LYS A 70 25.16 9.25 -22.14
C LYS A 70 23.64 9.12 -21.97
N ILE A 71 23.11 9.22 -20.76
CA ILE A 71 21.66 9.19 -20.53
C ILE A 71 21.07 10.48 -21.10
N ASP A 72 20.23 10.35 -22.14
CA ASP A 72 19.58 11.48 -22.79
C ASP A 72 18.40 12.00 -21.98
N TYR A 73 17.60 11.09 -21.41
CA TYR A 73 16.32 11.40 -20.78
C TYR A 73 16.22 10.82 -19.38
N ILE A 74 15.60 11.59 -18.49
CA ILE A 74 15.10 11.09 -17.20
C ILE A 74 13.58 11.19 -17.25
N ILE A 75 12.88 10.14 -16.85
CA ILE A 75 11.43 10.09 -16.77
C ILE A 75 11.09 9.92 -15.29
N VAL A 76 10.44 10.92 -14.70
CA VAL A 76 10.05 10.93 -13.28
C VAL A 76 8.56 10.65 -13.21
N ASN A 77 8.21 9.39 -12.99
CA ASN A 77 6.83 8.95 -12.83
C ASN A 77 6.24 9.44 -11.50
N HIS A 78 7.09 9.53 -10.47
CA HIS A 78 6.69 9.97 -9.14
C HIS A 78 7.83 10.68 -8.36
N VAL A 79 7.47 11.75 -7.64
CA VAL A 79 8.38 12.70 -6.99
C VAL A 79 8.54 12.43 -5.49
N GLU A 80 7.99 11.35 -4.95
CA GLU A 80 8.29 11.01 -3.54
C GLU A 80 9.79 10.72 -3.35
N MET A 81 10.31 10.96 -2.14
CA MET A 81 11.75 11.05 -1.87
C MET A 81 12.49 9.71 -1.90
N ASP A 82 11.77 8.61 -1.93
CA ASP A 82 12.28 7.26 -2.10
C ASP A 82 12.49 6.87 -3.56
N HIS A 83 11.86 7.59 -4.50
CA HIS A 83 12.04 7.42 -5.95
C HIS A 83 12.84 8.55 -6.58
N SER A 84 12.74 9.75 -6.03
CA SER A 84 13.38 10.98 -6.55
C SER A 84 14.46 11.55 -5.63
N GLY A 85 14.76 10.88 -4.51
CA GLY A 85 15.63 11.44 -3.46
C GLY A 85 17.07 11.74 -3.90
N CYS A 86 17.58 11.08 -4.93
CA CYS A 86 18.86 11.40 -5.54
C CYS A 86 18.76 12.13 -6.89
N LEU A 87 17.56 12.51 -7.34
CA LEU A 87 17.33 13.18 -8.62
C LEU A 87 18.24 14.41 -8.82
N PRO A 88 18.45 15.33 -7.85
CA PRO A 88 19.35 16.45 -8.06
C PRO A 88 20.79 16.06 -8.40
N GLU A 89 21.32 15.06 -7.70
CA GLU A 89 22.69 14.59 -7.91
C GLU A 89 22.82 13.82 -9.23
N ILE A 90 21.77 13.10 -9.64
CA ILE A 90 21.72 12.45 -10.94
C ILE A 90 21.66 13.48 -12.08
N VAL A 91 20.82 14.51 -11.97
CA VAL A 91 20.72 15.58 -12.99
C VAL A 91 22.04 16.33 -13.16
N GLU A 92 22.74 16.65 -12.06
CA GLU A 92 24.04 17.32 -12.10
C GLU A 92 25.11 16.47 -12.81
N LEU A 93 25.13 15.16 -12.54
CA LEU A 93 26.08 14.22 -13.12
C LEU A 93 25.78 13.92 -14.59
N VAL A 94 24.53 13.57 -14.89
CA VAL A 94 24.07 13.12 -16.21
C VAL A 94 23.97 14.28 -17.19
N LYS A 95 23.51 15.45 -16.72
CA LYS A 95 23.13 16.61 -17.56
C LYS A 95 22.17 16.19 -18.68
N PRO A 96 21.00 15.60 -18.33
CA PRO A 96 20.07 15.05 -19.31
C PRO A 96 19.58 16.15 -20.25
N LYS A 97 19.22 15.78 -21.47
CA LYS A 97 18.63 16.70 -22.45
C LYS A 97 17.24 17.15 -22.04
N LYS A 98 16.46 16.24 -21.45
CA LYS A 98 15.09 16.46 -20.98
C LYS A 98 14.78 15.61 -19.75
N ILE A 99 13.91 16.13 -18.90
CA ILE A 99 13.35 15.44 -17.74
C ILE A 99 11.83 15.44 -17.89
N PHE A 100 11.25 14.29 -18.18
CA PHE A 100 9.81 14.13 -18.41
C PHE A 100 9.08 13.89 -17.09
N CYS A 101 7.98 14.58 -16.89
CA CYS A 101 7.12 14.41 -15.71
C CYS A 101 5.68 14.84 -16.01
N SER A 102 4.73 14.44 -15.16
CA SER A 102 3.34 14.89 -15.28
C SER A 102 3.21 16.40 -14.98
N PRO A 103 2.07 17.05 -15.31
CA PRO A 103 1.86 18.46 -14.97
C PRO A 103 1.90 18.74 -13.47
N MET A 104 1.57 17.73 -12.66
CA MET A 104 1.67 17.82 -11.21
C MET A 104 3.06 17.42 -10.70
N GLY A 105 3.77 16.55 -11.43
CA GLY A 105 5.18 16.22 -11.20
C GLY A 105 6.08 17.43 -11.35
N GLU A 106 5.87 18.27 -12.37
CA GLU A 106 6.62 19.53 -12.52
C GLU A 106 6.48 20.41 -11.27
N LYS A 107 5.26 20.58 -10.76
CA LYS A 107 5.02 21.37 -9.54
C LYS A 107 5.64 20.73 -8.30
N ALA A 108 5.57 19.41 -8.18
CA ALA A 108 6.19 18.68 -7.08
C ALA A 108 7.72 18.83 -7.11
N ILE A 109 8.35 18.64 -8.28
CA ILE A 109 9.79 18.83 -8.50
C ILE A 109 10.20 20.27 -8.14
N GLN A 110 9.43 21.27 -8.63
CA GLN A 110 9.63 22.68 -8.30
C GLN A 110 9.59 22.94 -6.79
N SER A 111 8.67 22.29 -6.07
CA SER A 111 8.53 22.47 -4.61
C SER A 111 9.57 21.72 -3.78
N HIS A 112 10.00 20.53 -4.22
CA HIS A 112 10.93 19.70 -3.48
C HIS A 112 12.39 20.11 -3.68
N PHE A 113 12.75 20.51 -4.91
CA PHE A 113 14.15 20.70 -5.30
C PHE A 113 14.48 22.13 -5.72
N HIS A 114 13.48 22.97 -6.00
CA HIS A 114 13.67 24.34 -6.50
C HIS A 114 14.72 24.44 -7.62
N PRO A 115 14.64 23.60 -8.67
CA PRO A 115 15.64 23.59 -9.72
C PRO A 115 15.59 24.90 -10.50
N LYS A 116 16.76 25.44 -10.85
CA LYS A 116 16.85 26.69 -11.62
C LYS A 116 16.73 26.45 -13.13
N ASP A 117 17.53 25.52 -13.64
CA ASP A 117 17.76 25.35 -15.08
C ASP A 117 17.59 23.89 -15.53
N TRP A 118 16.73 23.12 -14.85
CA TRP A 118 16.44 21.75 -15.28
C TRP A 118 15.58 21.75 -16.55
N PRO A 119 15.89 20.93 -17.55
CA PRO A 119 15.13 20.87 -18.80
C PRO A 119 13.85 20.03 -18.62
N LEU A 120 12.92 20.51 -17.79
CA LEU A 120 11.65 19.85 -17.51
C LEU A 120 10.75 19.85 -18.76
N GLU A 121 10.11 18.71 -19.03
CA GLU A 121 9.13 18.52 -20.08
C GLU A 121 7.86 17.88 -19.51
N VAL A 122 6.76 18.62 -19.59
CA VAL A 122 5.46 18.14 -19.09
C VAL A 122 4.80 17.24 -20.14
N VAL A 123 4.40 16.05 -19.72
CA VAL A 123 3.65 15.07 -20.52
C VAL A 123 2.31 14.76 -19.87
N LYS A 124 1.30 14.44 -20.69
CA LYS A 124 -0.06 14.11 -20.29
C LYS A 124 -0.44 12.71 -20.77
N SER A 125 -1.56 12.19 -20.28
CA SER A 125 -2.12 10.95 -20.79
C SER A 125 -2.30 10.99 -22.30
N GLY A 126 -1.72 10.02 -23.00
CA GLY A 126 -1.76 9.90 -24.46
C GLY A 126 -0.57 10.54 -25.18
N ASP A 127 0.26 11.32 -24.50
CA ASP A 127 1.53 11.79 -25.06
C ASP A 127 2.51 10.62 -25.20
N THR A 128 3.43 10.75 -26.16
CA THR A 128 4.44 9.72 -26.46
C THR A 128 5.84 10.32 -26.60
N LEU A 129 6.84 9.50 -26.31
CA LEU A 129 8.27 9.81 -26.46
C LEU A 129 8.96 8.66 -27.18
N SER A 130 9.46 8.92 -28.40
CA SER A 130 10.29 7.94 -29.10
C SER A 130 11.71 7.93 -28.52
N LEU A 131 12.22 6.74 -28.22
CA LEU A 131 13.60 6.49 -27.83
C LEU A 131 14.45 6.01 -29.02
N GLY A 132 13.86 5.83 -30.20
CA GLY A 132 14.46 5.14 -31.34
C GLY A 132 13.55 4.00 -31.78
N LYS A 133 13.89 2.76 -31.42
CA LYS A 133 13.08 1.57 -31.72
C LYS A 133 11.90 1.37 -30.77
N LYS A 134 11.99 1.90 -29.55
CA LYS A 134 10.98 1.83 -28.51
C LYS A 134 10.27 3.18 -28.34
N THR A 135 9.02 3.15 -27.91
CA THR A 135 8.21 4.34 -27.64
C THR A 135 7.64 4.28 -26.23
N VAL A 136 7.81 5.36 -25.46
CA VAL A 136 7.17 5.50 -24.16
C VAL A 136 5.83 6.19 -24.34
N HIS A 137 4.77 5.59 -23.84
CA HIS A 137 3.42 6.13 -23.76
C HIS A 137 3.13 6.52 -22.31
N PHE A 138 2.72 7.78 -22.10
CA PHE A 138 2.45 8.29 -20.76
C PHE A 138 0.97 8.18 -20.42
N LEU A 139 0.69 7.81 -19.16
CA LEU A 139 -0.66 7.74 -18.60
C LEU A 139 -0.66 8.36 -17.21
N GLU A 140 -1.34 9.48 -17.02
CA GLU A 140 -1.51 10.07 -15.69
C GLU A 140 -2.38 9.18 -14.79
N THR A 141 -1.92 8.96 -13.56
CA THR A 141 -2.57 8.14 -12.54
C THR A 141 -2.76 8.94 -11.26
N ARG A 142 -3.31 10.15 -11.39
CA ARG A 142 -3.44 11.10 -10.27
C ARG A 142 -4.12 10.48 -9.05
N MET A 143 -3.53 10.73 -7.89
CA MET A 143 -3.89 10.15 -6.59
C MET A 143 -3.71 8.62 -6.53
N LEU A 144 -2.80 8.05 -7.34
CA LEU A 144 -2.34 6.66 -7.23
C LEU A 144 -0.80 6.62 -7.07
N HIS A 145 -0.25 7.10 -5.95
CA HIS A 145 -0.99 7.59 -4.76
C HIS A 145 -0.88 9.10 -4.51
N TRP A 146 -0.09 9.85 -5.29
CA TRP A 146 0.02 11.31 -5.18
C TRP A 146 -0.55 12.03 -6.40
N PRO A 147 -0.76 13.36 -6.34
CA PRO A 147 -1.26 14.13 -7.47
C PRO A 147 -0.40 14.06 -8.74
N ASP A 148 0.90 13.79 -8.61
CA ASP A 148 1.89 13.75 -9.69
C ASP A 148 2.02 12.40 -10.38
N SER A 149 1.54 11.31 -9.76
CA SER A 149 1.75 9.96 -10.26
C SER A 149 1.33 9.78 -11.71
N MET A 150 2.20 9.13 -12.49
CA MET A 150 1.93 8.68 -13.85
C MET A 150 2.60 7.32 -14.11
N PHE A 151 2.15 6.62 -15.14
CA PHE A 151 2.80 5.41 -15.64
C PHE A 151 3.53 5.69 -16.96
N SER A 152 4.52 4.85 -17.23
CA SER A 152 5.22 4.77 -18.49
C SER A 152 5.01 3.39 -19.11
N TYR A 153 4.35 3.31 -20.26
CA TYR A 153 4.10 2.07 -20.98
C TYR A 153 4.95 1.99 -22.24
N ILE A 154 5.60 0.86 -22.51
CA ILE A 154 6.42 0.61 -23.70
C ILE A 154 5.75 -0.49 -24.52
N PRO A 155 4.97 -0.15 -25.58
CA PRO A 155 4.18 -1.12 -26.34
C PRO A 155 5.03 -2.18 -27.03
N GLU A 156 6.21 -1.82 -27.53
CA GLU A 156 7.09 -2.75 -28.25
C GLU A 156 7.58 -3.90 -27.36
N ASP A 157 7.65 -3.66 -26.04
CA ASP A 157 8.03 -4.66 -25.03
C ASP A 157 6.85 -5.16 -24.19
N LYS A 158 5.65 -4.61 -24.39
CA LYS A 158 4.45 -4.87 -23.55
C LYS A 158 4.68 -4.63 -22.06
N LEU A 159 5.57 -3.68 -21.75
CA LEU A 159 6.07 -3.40 -20.41
C LEU A 159 5.37 -2.16 -19.84
N LEU A 160 4.76 -2.32 -18.66
CA LEU A 160 4.26 -1.21 -17.84
C LEU A 160 5.23 -0.91 -16.70
N ILE A 161 5.82 0.28 -16.69
CA ILE A 161 6.52 0.83 -15.52
C ILE A 161 5.49 1.63 -14.73
N SER A 162 5.07 1.08 -13.59
CA SER A 162 3.83 1.48 -12.89
C SER A 162 4.05 2.34 -11.66
N SER A 163 5.28 2.79 -11.43
CA SER A 163 5.67 3.43 -10.19
C SER A 163 5.21 2.63 -8.95
N ASP A 164 4.63 3.26 -7.95
CA ASP A 164 4.11 2.61 -6.74
C ASP A 164 2.97 1.61 -6.98
N ALA A 165 2.16 1.81 -8.02
CA ALA A 165 1.06 0.91 -8.28
C ALA A 165 1.57 -0.50 -8.61
N PHE A 166 0.88 -1.51 -8.07
CA PHE A 166 1.25 -2.93 -8.15
C PHE A 166 2.59 -3.26 -7.45
N GLY A 167 3.16 -2.31 -6.70
CA GLY A 167 4.34 -2.53 -5.89
C GLY A 167 4.04 -3.31 -4.62
N GLN A 168 5.12 -3.73 -3.98
CA GLN A 168 5.07 -4.31 -2.65
C GLN A 168 6.41 -4.12 -1.92
N HIS A 169 6.35 -3.99 -0.60
CA HIS A 169 7.55 -3.86 0.22
C HIS A 169 8.08 -5.23 0.64
N TRP A 170 9.03 -5.75 -0.12
CA TRP A 170 9.78 -6.96 0.18
C TRP A 170 11.16 -6.89 -0.47
N SER A 171 12.21 -6.92 0.36
CA SER A 171 13.59 -7.06 -0.13
C SER A 171 13.94 -8.54 -0.36
N THR A 172 14.41 -8.85 -1.57
CA THR A 172 14.77 -10.20 -2.03
C THR A 172 16.09 -10.19 -2.83
N SER A 173 16.68 -11.36 -3.09
CA SER A 173 17.75 -11.49 -4.09
C SER A 173 17.15 -11.58 -5.49
N GLU A 174 16.02 -12.25 -5.59
CA GLU A 174 15.16 -12.47 -6.74
C GLU A 174 14.51 -11.16 -7.19
N ARG A 175 14.17 -11.04 -8.47
CA ARG A 175 13.58 -9.80 -9.02
C ARG A 175 12.25 -10.00 -9.69
N PHE A 176 11.81 -11.24 -9.91
CA PHE A 176 10.57 -11.54 -10.59
C PHE A 176 9.58 -12.33 -9.73
N ASP A 177 8.29 -12.18 -10.04
CA ASP A 177 7.17 -12.83 -9.35
C ASP A 177 7.30 -14.35 -9.28
N ASP A 178 7.75 -15.00 -10.35
CA ASP A 178 7.87 -16.47 -10.41
C ASP A 178 9.09 -17.06 -9.71
N GLU A 179 9.97 -16.23 -9.15
CA GLU A 179 11.16 -16.65 -8.42
C GLU A 179 10.90 -16.80 -6.92
N VAL A 180 9.71 -16.43 -6.46
CA VAL A 180 9.32 -16.40 -5.04
C VAL A 180 8.00 -17.12 -4.77
N GLY A 181 7.74 -17.40 -3.49
CA GLY A 181 6.47 -17.98 -3.04
C GLY A 181 5.30 -17.02 -3.25
N GLN A 182 4.28 -17.48 -3.99
CA GLN A 182 3.14 -16.63 -4.39
C GLN A 182 2.28 -16.17 -3.21
N GLU A 183 2.10 -17.01 -2.19
CA GLU A 183 1.33 -16.64 -0.99
C GLU A 183 1.95 -15.45 -0.27
N GLU A 184 3.27 -15.46 -0.08
CA GLU A 184 3.99 -14.38 0.58
C GLU A 184 4.05 -13.12 -0.30
N LEU A 185 4.29 -13.28 -1.61
CA LEU A 185 4.25 -12.16 -2.56
C LEU A 185 2.92 -11.42 -2.49
N MET A 186 1.81 -12.16 -2.55
CA MET A 186 0.47 -11.58 -2.49
C MET A 186 0.15 -11.01 -1.11
N ALA A 187 0.69 -11.57 -0.02
CA ALA A 187 0.56 -10.99 1.30
C ALA A 187 1.26 -9.61 1.39
N HIS A 188 2.47 -9.47 0.85
CA HIS A 188 3.16 -8.18 0.78
C HIS A 188 2.45 -7.16 -0.11
N ALA A 189 1.87 -7.59 -1.23
CA ALA A 189 1.05 -6.75 -2.10
C ALA A 189 -0.25 -6.29 -1.44
N ALA A 190 -0.96 -7.20 -0.75
CA ALA A 190 -2.15 -6.85 0.03
C ALA A 190 -1.80 -5.85 1.14
N LYS A 191 -0.64 -6.07 1.81
CA LYS A 191 -0.13 -5.18 2.86
C LYS A 191 0.13 -3.77 2.34
N TYR A 192 0.78 -3.67 1.18
CA TYR A 192 1.04 -2.42 0.47
C TYR A 192 -0.28 -1.70 0.09
N TYR A 193 -1.20 -2.41 -0.55
CA TYR A 193 -2.49 -1.84 -0.96
C TYR A 193 -3.30 -1.32 0.23
N ALA A 194 -3.45 -2.14 1.27
CA ALA A 194 -4.28 -1.81 2.44
C ALA A 194 -3.82 -0.52 3.14
N ASN A 195 -2.52 -0.28 3.17
CA ASN A 195 -1.91 0.79 3.97
C ASN A 195 -1.60 2.07 3.17
N ILE A 196 -1.70 2.02 1.85
CA ILE A 196 -1.37 3.17 0.97
C ILE A 196 -2.53 3.49 0.01
N LEU A 197 -3.06 2.47 -0.66
CA LEU A 197 -3.98 2.65 -1.79
C LEU A 197 -5.47 2.48 -1.43
N MET A 198 -5.81 1.93 -0.26
CA MET A 198 -7.20 1.67 0.12
C MET A 198 -8.08 2.93 0.04
N ILE A 199 -7.59 4.10 0.47
CA ILE A 199 -8.31 5.37 0.37
C ILE A 199 -8.58 5.80 -1.09
N PHE A 200 -7.73 5.36 -2.00
CA PHE A 200 -7.78 5.66 -3.44
C PHE A 200 -8.45 4.55 -4.25
N SER A 201 -9.13 3.58 -3.60
CA SER A 201 -9.86 2.52 -4.28
C SER A 201 -10.78 3.00 -5.44
N PRO A 202 -11.52 4.12 -5.32
CA PRO A 202 -12.29 4.65 -6.45
C PRO A 202 -11.43 5.08 -7.65
N ASN A 203 -10.22 5.59 -7.41
CA ASN A 203 -9.26 5.94 -8.45
C ASN A 203 -8.68 4.69 -9.10
N VAL A 204 -8.41 3.63 -8.31
CA VAL A 204 -7.97 2.33 -8.83
C VAL A 204 -9.03 1.72 -9.76
N GLN A 205 -10.30 1.74 -9.37
CA GLN A 205 -11.40 1.24 -10.21
C GLN A 205 -11.44 1.96 -11.58
N LYS A 206 -11.35 3.29 -11.57
CA LYS A 206 -11.32 4.11 -12.79
C LYS A 206 -10.10 3.81 -13.65
N LEU A 207 -8.92 3.68 -13.03
CA LEU A 207 -7.69 3.32 -13.74
C LEU A 207 -7.82 1.97 -14.44
N LEU A 208 -8.28 0.94 -13.72
CA LEU A 208 -8.45 -0.40 -14.29
C LEU A 208 -9.48 -0.40 -15.42
N GLN A 209 -10.55 0.38 -15.31
CA GLN A 209 -11.50 0.57 -16.39
C GLN A 209 -10.84 1.24 -17.61
N SER A 210 -10.11 2.35 -17.43
CA SER A 210 -9.41 3.03 -18.52
C SER A 210 -8.39 2.12 -19.21
N VAL A 211 -7.63 1.33 -18.44
CA VAL A 211 -6.66 0.36 -19.00
C VAL A 211 -7.37 -0.70 -19.84
N LYS A 212 -8.53 -1.22 -19.38
CA LYS A 212 -9.38 -2.14 -20.15
C LYS A 212 -9.89 -1.50 -21.44
N GLU A 213 -10.35 -0.24 -21.39
CA GLU A 213 -10.84 0.51 -22.56
C GLU A 213 -9.75 0.84 -23.58
N MET A 214 -8.52 1.14 -23.11
CA MET A 214 -7.35 1.36 -23.96
C MET A 214 -6.83 0.08 -24.61
N ASN A 215 -7.29 -1.10 -24.15
CA ASN A 215 -6.86 -2.41 -24.63
C ASN A 215 -5.33 -2.56 -24.63
N LEU A 216 -4.67 -2.14 -23.55
CA LEU A 216 -3.22 -2.25 -23.40
C LEU A 216 -2.81 -3.72 -23.28
N ASP A 217 -1.88 -4.14 -24.15
CA ASP A 217 -1.32 -5.48 -24.18
C ASP A 217 -0.14 -5.57 -23.21
N ILE A 218 -0.41 -5.87 -21.94
CA ILE A 218 0.59 -5.88 -20.86
C ILE A 218 1.01 -7.32 -20.57
N ASP A 219 2.30 -7.62 -20.75
CA ASP A 219 2.88 -8.92 -20.37
C ASP A 219 3.83 -8.82 -19.15
N MET A 220 4.23 -7.61 -18.76
CA MET A 220 5.10 -7.36 -17.63
C MET A 220 4.74 -6.05 -16.93
N ILE A 221 4.65 -6.07 -15.60
CA ILE A 221 4.47 -4.88 -14.75
C ILE A 221 5.69 -4.73 -13.85
N ALA A 222 6.35 -3.59 -13.94
CA ALA A 222 7.57 -3.26 -13.24
C ALA A 222 7.33 -2.07 -12.28
N PRO A 223 6.99 -2.35 -11.00
CA PRO A 223 6.74 -1.32 -10.01
C PRO A 223 8.03 -0.75 -9.41
N ASP A 224 7.94 0.37 -8.70
CA ASP A 224 9.06 1.00 -7.98
C ASP A 224 9.47 0.22 -6.71
N HIS A 225 8.61 -0.68 -6.24
CA HIS A 225 8.88 -1.47 -5.04
C HIS A 225 8.69 -2.96 -5.26
N GLY A 226 9.71 -3.73 -4.86
CA GLY A 226 9.69 -5.17 -4.77
C GLY A 226 9.99 -5.88 -6.09
N LEU A 227 9.24 -6.94 -6.33
CA LEU A 227 9.35 -7.88 -7.45
C LEU A 227 8.59 -7.36 -8.67
N ILE A 228 9.09 -7.71 -9.86
CA ILE A 228 8.50 -7.42 -11.17
C ILE A 228 7.55 -8.57 -11.54
N TRP A 229 6.34 -8.23 -11.95
CA TRP A 229 5.34 -9.20 -12.41
C TRP A 229 5.62 -9.58 -13.86
N ARG A 230 6.31 -10.70 -14.12
CA ARG A 230 6.63 -11.17 -15.48
C ARG A 230 5.84 -12.39 -15.91
N LYS A 231 5.50 -13.30 -14.98
CA LYS A 231 4.87 -14.58 -15.35
C LYS A 231 3.36 -14.47 -15.41
N ASN A 232 2.75 -13.76 -14.46
CA ASN A 232 1.31 -13.58 -14.43
C ASN A 232 0.91 -12.19 -13.89
N PRO A 233 1.11 -11.11 -14.66
CA PRO A 233 0.67 -9.77 -14.27
C PRO A 233 -0.85 -9.69 -14.04
N GLY A 234 -1.65 -10.59 -14.63
CA GLY A 234 -3.09 -10.68 -14.37
C GLY A 234 -3.44 -10.90 -12.90
N GLN A 235 -2.59 -11.61 -12.15
CA GLN A 235 -2.83 -11.90 -10.73
C GLN A 235 -2.94 -10.63 -9.88
N ILE A 236 -2.01 -9.68 -10.05
CA ILE A 236 -2.02 -8.44 -9.27
C ILE A 236 -3.11 -7.48 -9.75
N LEU A 237 -3.43 -7.49 -11.05
CA LEU A 237 -4.54 -6.72 -11.60
C LEU A 237 -5.89 -7.19 -11.04
N GLU A 238 -6.13 -8.50 -11.01
CA GLU A 238 -7.32 -9.10 -10.40
C GLU A 238 -7.40 -8.81 -8.89
N ALA A 239 -6.27 -8.84 -8.19
CA ALA A 239 -6.21 -8.50 -6.77
C ALA A 239 -6.58 -7.03 -6.52
N TYR A 240 -6.02 -6.10 -7.28
CA TYR A 240 -6.38 -4.68 -7.22
C TYR A 240 -7.86 -4.45 -7.58
N GLU A 241 -8.41 -5.19 -8.54
CA GLU A 241 -9.85 -5.15 -8.86
C GLU A 241 -10.69 -5.61 -7.66
N LYS A 242 -10.34 -6.73 -7.02
CA LYS A 242 -11.05 -7.23 -5.81
C LYS A 242 -10.95 -6.25 -4.65
N TRP A 243 -9.75 -5.80 -4.31
CA TRP A 243 -9.51 -4.89 -3.18
C TRP A 243 -10.18 -3.55 -3.38
N SER A 244 -10.07 -2.96 -4.57
CA SER A 244 -10.68 -1.67 -4.87
C SER A 244 -12.21 -1.73 -4.84
N ASN A 245 -12.82 -2.87 -5.16
CA ASN A 245 -14.27 -3.09 -5.04
C ASN A 245 -14.72 -3.44 -3.61
N TYR A 246 -13.80 -3.43 -2.64
CA TYR A 246 -14.05 -3.81 -1.25
C TYR A 246 -14.66 -5.21 -1.14
N HIS A 247 -14.21 -6.14 -1.99
CA HIS A 247 -14.58 -7.54 -1.84
C HIS A 247 -14.06 -8.04 -0.48
N ALA A 248 -14.97 -8.62 0.30
CA ALA A 248 -14.68 -9.04 1.66
C ALA A 248 -15.08 -10.50 1.84
N GLU A 249 -14.22 -11.24 2.52
CA GLU A 249 -14.48 -12.60 2.98
C GLU A 249 -15.37 -12.59 4.22
N LYS A 250 -15.99 -13.74 4.51
CA LYS A 250 -16.74 -13.98 5.76
C LYS A 250 -15.78 -14.14 6.95
N LYS A 251 -15.07 -13.06 7.23
CA LYS A 251 -13.97 -12.92 8.18
C LYS A 251 -14.21 -11.72 9.08
N VAL A 252 -13.90 -11.88 10.36
CA VAL A 252 -13.92 -10.83 11.36
C VAL A 252 -12.51 -10.58 11.88
N VAL A 253 -12.10 -9.30 11.91
CA VAL A 253 -10.88 -8.89 12.61
C VAL A 253 -11.28 -8.25 13.93
N MET A 254 -10.86 -8.87 15.02
CA MET A 254 -11.12 -8.39 16.37
C MET A 254 -9.82 -7.84 16.95
N VAL A 255 -9.81 -6.53 17.18
CA VAL A 255 -8.62 -5.80 17.62
C VAL A 255 -8.85 -5.28 19.02
N TYR A 256 -7.89 -5.44 19.91
CA TYR A 256 -8.02 -4.89 21.26
C TYR A 256 -6.69 -4.45 21.85
N ASP A 257 -6.78 -3.67 22.93
CA ASP A 257 -5.72 -3.51 23.93
C ASP A 257 -6.36 -3.59 25.32
N THR A 258 -5.58 -3.93 26.35
CA THR A 258 -6.03 -4.09 27.73
C THR A 258 -4.93 -3.74 28.74
N MET A 259 -5.30 -3.19 29.90
CA MET A 259 -4.37 -3.00 31.01
C MET A 259 -4.34 -4.21 31.97
N TRP A 260 -5.53 -4.75 32.27
CA TRP A 260 -5.73 -5.78 33.31
C TRP A 260 -6.59 -6.94 32.83
N HIS A 261 -6.48 -7.27 31.53
CA HIS A 261 -7.06 -8.46 30.89
C HIS A 261 -8.60 -8.58 30.87
N SER A 262 -9.37 -7.66 31.44
CA SER A 262 -10.84 -7.69 31.35
C SER A 262 -11.33 -7.57 29.90
N THR A 263 -10.89 -6.54 29.17
CA THR A 263 -11.22 -6.39 27.74
C THR A 263 -10.73 -7.58 26.91
N GLU A 264 -9.58 -8.17 27.23
CA GLU A 264 -9.09 -9.38 26.55
C GLU A 264 -10.03 -10.58 26.77
N LYS A 265 -10.49 -10.79 28.00
CA LYS A 265 -11.44 -11.86 28.32
C LYS A 265 -12.77 -11.65 27.58
N MET A 266 -13.24 -10.40 27.48
CA MET A 266 -14.40 -10.05 26.67
C MET A 266 -14.18 -10.40 25.19
N ALA A 267 -13.03 -10.01 24.62
CA ALA A 267 -12.67 -10.32 23.24
C ALA A 267 -12.72 -11.84 22.98
N LYS A 268 -12.14 -12.63 23.89
CA LYS A 268 -12.16 -14.10 23.80
C LYS A 268 -13.58 -14.70 23.82
N ALA A 269 -14.48 -14.16 24.64
CA ALA A 269 -15.88 -14.60 24.66
C ALA A 269 -16.64 -14.22 23.37
N ILE A 270 -16.41 -13.03 22.82
CA ILE A 270 -16.96 -12.63 21.51
C ILE A 270 -16.42 -13.55 20.40
N CYS A 271 -15.12 -13.88 20.42
CA CYS A 271 -14.51 -14.83 19.49
C CYS A 271 -15.20 -16.19 19.53
N GLN A 272 -15.56 -16.69 20.71
CA GLN A 272 -16.27 -17.97 20.84
C GLN A 272 -17.62 -17.93 20.13
N GLY A 273 -18.41 -16.86 20.29
CA GLY A 273 -19.67 -16.71 19.56
C GLY A 273 -19.48 -16.69 18.04
N LEU A 274 -18.49 -15.94 17.55
CA LEU A 274 -18.16 -15.91 16.12
C LEU A 274 -17.77 -17.29 15.57
N MET A 275 -16.96 -18.06 16.33
CA MET A 275 -16.50 -19.39 15.94
C MET A 275 -17.61 -20.44 16.00
N GLU A 276 -18.55 -20.34 16.94
CA GLU A 276 -19.73 -21.22 17.01
C GLU A 276 -20.57 -21.10 15.72
N GLU A 277 -20.62 -19.89 15.16
CA GLU A 277 -21.24 -19.62 13.88
C GLU A 277 -20.33 -19.96 12.67
N GLY A 278 -19.15 -20.52 12.86
CA GLY A 278 -18.25 -20.90 11.77
C GLY A 278 -17.70 -19.72 10.95
N VAL A 279 -17.65 -18.51 11.54
CA VAL A 279 -17.01 -17.34 10.93
C VAL A 279 -15.53 -17.33 11.28
N SER A 280 -14.67 -17.06 10.30
CA SER A 280 -13.22 -16.95 10.54
C SER A 280 -12.92 -15.69 11.35
N VAL A 281 -12.10 -15.81 12.41
CA VAL A 281 -11.77 -14.69 13.30
C VAL A 281 -10.26 -14.53 13.43
N LYS A 282 -9.79 -13.30 13.21
CA LYS A 282 -8.42 -12.88 13.55
C LYS A 282 -8.46 -12.03 14.82
N LEU A 283 -8.01 -12.59 15.94
CA LEU A 283 -7.87 -11.85 17.20
C LEU A 283 -6.47 -11.21 17.28
N MET A 284 -6.41 -9.88 17.42
CA MET A 284 -5.17 -9.10 17.37
C MET A 284 -5.04 -8.17 18.59
N ASP A 285 -4.00 -8.40 19.39
CA ASP A 285 -3.59 -7.51 20.49
C ASP A 285 -2.64 -6.43 19.94
N LEU A 286 -3.00 -5.16 20.12
CA LEU A 286 -2.21 -4.01 19.65
C LEU A 286 -0.86 -3.86 20.34
N LYS A 287 -0.60 -4.54 21.46
CA LYS A 287 0.72 -4.55 22.08
C LYS A 287 1.77 -5.33 21.30
N VAL A 288 1.34 -6.28 20.48
CA VAL A 288 2.23 -7.20 19.77
C VAL A 288 2.00 -7.25 18.27
N ASN A 289 0.94 -6.59 17.77
CA ASN A 289 0.66 -6.46 16.35
C ASN A 289 0.81 -5.00 15.93
N HIS A 290 1.60 -4.73 14.89
CA HIS A 290 1.73 -3.38 14.36
C HIS A 290 0.42 -2.96 13.68
N ARG A 291 0.05 -1.67 13.78
CA ARG A 291 -1.20 -1.14 13.19
C ARG A 291 -1.35 -1.48 11.71
N SER A 292 -0.23 -1.51 10.96
CA SER A 292 -0.28 -1.82 9.53
C SER A 292 -0.66 -3.26 9.25
N ASP A 293 -0.26 -4.21 10.10
CA ASP A 293 -0.62 -5.62 9.95
C ASP A 293 -2.11 -5.82 10.26
N VAL A 294 -2.62 -5.09 11.26
CA VAL A 294 -4.05 -5.04 11.56
C VAL A 294 -4.85 -4.50 10.37
N VAL A 295 -4.42 -3.39 9.78
CA VAL A 295 -5.06 -2.81 8.59
C VAL A 295 -5.06 -3.78 7.40
N THR A 296 -3.98 -4.54 7.22
CA THR A 296 -3.90 -5.57 6.17
C THR A 296 -4.90 -6.69 6.38
N GLU A 297 -5.06 -7.18 7.61
CA GLU A 297 -6.08 -8.18 7.93
C GLU A 297 -7.50 -7.62 7.75
N ILE A 298 -7.68 -6.31 7.93
CA ILE A 298 -8.97 -5.62 7.73
C ILE A 298 -9.33 -5.48 6.25
N LEU A 299 -8.36 -5.50 5.32
CA LEU A 299 -8.59 -5.28 3.89
C LEU A 299 -9.74 -6.14 3.36
N ASP A 300 -9.65 -7.45 3.58
CA ASP A 300 -10.60 -8.48 3.14
C ASP A 300 -11.62 -8.87 4.21
N ALA A 301 -11.63 -8.24 5.40
CA ALA A 301 -12.58 -8.56 6.45
C ALA A 301 -13.94 -7.86 6.24
N LYS A 302 -15.04 -8.61 6.35
CA LYS A 302 -16.41 -8.06 6.36
C LYS A 302 -16.77 -7.44 7.71
N GLY A 303 -16.25 -7.99 8.83
CA GLY A 303 -16.51 -7.47 10.17
C GLY A 303 -15.26 -6.97 10.88
N VAL A 304 -15.39 -5.86 11.62
CA VAL A 304 -14.31 -5.29 12.45
C VAL A 304 -14.81 -4.94 13.85
N LEU A 305 -14.15 -5.47 14.87
CA LEU A 305 -14.50 -5.21 16.26
C LEU A 305 -13.32 -4.60 17.00
N PHE A 306 -13.59 -3.56 17.80
CA PHE A 306 -12.55 -2.81 18.50
C PHE A 306 -12.81 -2.78 20.01
N GLY A 307 -11.81 -3.26 20.75
CA GLY A 307 -11.85 -3.41 22.20
C GLY A 307 -10.86 -2.50 22.92
N SER A 308 -11.32 -1.64 23.83
CA SER A 308 -10.39 -0.87 24.66
C SER A 308 -10.98 -0.59 26.04
N PRO A 309 -10.22 -0.73 27.14
CA PRO A 309 -10.66 -0.22 28.41
C PRO A 309 -10.70 1.31 28.43
N THR A 310 -11.48 1.89 29.33
CA THR A 310 -11.40 3.33 29.59
C THR A 310 -10.11 3.69 30.33
N LEU A 311 -9.33 4.61 29.76
CA LEU A 311 -8.19 5.27 30.39
C LEU A 311 -8.35 6.79 30.27
N ASN A 312 -8.31 7.52 31.39
CA ASN A 312 -8.40 8.98 31.44
C ASN A 312 -9.54 9.56 30.59
N ASN A 313 -10.76 9.05 30.79
CA ASN A 313 -11.96 9.44 30.04
C ASN A 313 -11.90 9.17 28.52
N GLY A 314 -10.95 8.38 28.05
CA GLY A 314 -10.79 7.97 26.67
C GLY A 314 -10.54 6.47 26.52
N MET A 315 -10.12 6.07 25.33
CA MET A 315 -9.59 4.73 25.04
C MET A 315 -8.07 4.69 25.25
N LEU A 316 -7.46 3.51 25.20
CA LEU A 316 -5.99 3.40 25.23
C LEU A 316 -5.33 4.09 24.01
N PRO A 317 -4.15 4.71 24.17
CA PRO A 317 -3.47 5.42 23.08
C PRO A 317 -3.20 4.57 21.83
N THR A 318 -2.89 3.30 21.99
CA THR A 318 -2.71 2.32 20.90
C THR A 318 -3.97 2.14 20.06
N MET A 319 -5.15 2.09 20.70
CA MET A 319 -6.43 2.02 20.00
C MET A 319 -6.72 3.34 19.28
N ALA A 320 -6.42 4.47 19.92
CA ALA A 320 -6.58 5.78 19.28
C ALA A 320 -5.67 5.94 18.05
N ASP A 321 -4.42 5.45 18.13
CA ASP A 321 -3.46 5.42 17.03
C ASP A 321 -3.99 4.60 15.83
N LEU A 322 -4.41 3.35 16.08
CA LEU A 322 -5.01 2.50 15.06
C LEU A 322 -6.24 3.15 14.42
N LEU A 323 -7.20 3.63 15.22
CA LEU A 323 -8.45 4.17 14.69
C LEU A 323 -8.23 5.47 13.91
N THR A 324 -7.27 6.29 14.33
CA THR A 324 -6.87 7.48 13.57
C THR A 324 -6.28 7.10 12.22
N TYR A 325 -5.38 6.11 12.21
CA TYR A 325 -4.74 5.61 10.99
C TYR A 325 -5.76 4.98 10.03
N LEU A 326 -6.61 4.08 10.53
CA LEU A 326 -7.65 3.40 9.75
C LEU A 326 -8.70 4.37 9.20
N LYS A 327 -9.08 5.40 9.97
CA LYS A 327 -10.00 6.45 9.50
C LYS A 327 -9.46 7.18 8.27
N GLY A 328 -8.15 7.46 8.26
CA GLY A 328 -7.47 8.03 7.10
C GLY A 328 -7.61 7.16 5.85
N LEU A 329 -7.56 5.84 6.01
CA LEU A 329 -7.62 4.86 4.92
C LEU A 329 -9.05 4.55 4.41
N ARG A 330 -10.08 4.98 5.15
CA ARG A 330 -11.51 4.91 4.76
C ARG A 330 -11.98 3.52 4.28
N PRO A 331 -11.86 2.46 5.10
CA PRO A 331 -12.45 1.16 4.76
C PRO A 331 -13.95 1.29 4.45
N LYS A 332 -14.47 0.49 3.52
CA LYS A 332 -15.89 0.46 3.14
C LYS A 332 -16.49 -0.92 3.22
N ARG A 333 -17.84 -0.96 3.27
CA ARG A 333 -18.66 -2.17 3.27
C ARG A 333 -18.32 -3.13 4.42
N LYS A 334 -18.09 -2.57 5.60
CA LYS A 334 -17.80 -3.33 6.81
C LYS A 334 -18.92 -3.13 7.83
N VAL A 335 -19.17 -4.19 8.61
CA VAL A 335 -19.96 -4.11 9.84
C VAL A 335 -19.01 -4.02 11.03
N GLY A 336 -19.44 -3.42 12.13
CA GLY A 336 -18.60 -3.31 13.32
C GLY A 336 -19.35 -3.15 14.63
N ALA A 337 -18.60 -3.38 15.71
CA ALA A 337 -19.06 -3.17 17.06
C ALA A 337 -17.87 -2.83 17.98
N ALA A 338 -18.15 -2.11 19.06
CA ALA A 338 -17.18 -1.74 20.08
C ALA A 338 -17.41 -2.50 21.38
N PHE A 339 -16.35 -2.71 22.16
CA PHE A 339 -16.47 -3.30 23.49
C PHE A 339 -15.35 -2.82 24.42
N GLY A 340 -15.52 -2.99 25.74
CA GLY A 340 -14.45 -2.64 26.68
C GLY A 340 -14.85 -2.68 28.14
N SER A 341 -13.84 -2.81 29.00
CA SER A 341 -14.00 -2.70 30.45
C SER A 341 -13.76 -1.27 30.96
N PHE A 342 -14.37 -0.87 32.08
CA PHE A 342 -14.13 0.44 32.68
C PHE A 342 -14.19 0.40 34.21
N GLY A 343 -13.59 1.39 34.89
CA GLY A 343 -13.65 1.49 36.36
C GLY A 343 -14.88 2.23 36.89
N TRP A 344 -15.18 3.40 36.32
CA TRP A 344 -16.29 4.27 36.73
C TRP A 344 -16.99 4.98 35.57
N SER A 345 -16.28 5.73 34.71
CA SER A 345 -16.90 6.65 33.73
C SER A 345 -17.27 6.04 32.36
N GLY A 346 -16.45 5.13 31.80
CA GLY A 346 -16.86 4.23 30.72
C GLY A 346 -16.97 4.81 29.29
N GLU A 347 -16.15 5.80 28.93
CA GLU A 347 -16.25 6.53 27.65
C GLU A 347 -15.68 5.78 26.43
N ALA A 348 -14.79 4.80 26.60
CA ALA A 348 -14.03 4.20 25.49
C ALA A 348 -14.92 3.66 24.37
N VAL A 349 -15.95 2.87 24.70
CA VAL A 349 -16.90 2.31 23.71
C VAL A 349 -17.62 3.41 22.92
N LYS A 350 -18.02 4.51 23.59
CA LYS A 350 -18.65 5.65 22.90
C LYS A 350 -17.68 6.29 21.92
N HIS A 351 -16.42 6.48 22.32
CA HIS A 351 -15.42 7.07 21.43
C HIS A 351 -15.11 6.17 20.24
N ILE A 352 -14.98 4.85 20.45
CA ILE A 352 -14.78 3.88 19.37
C ILE A 352 -15.96 3.91 18.39
N ASN A 353 -17.21 3.93 18.87
CA ASN A 353 -18.38 4.05 18.00
C ASN A 353 -18.35 5.35 17.19
N GLY A 354 -17.92 6.48 17.77
CA GLY A 354 -17.73 7.72 17.01
C GLY A 354 -16.75 7.56 15.83
N TYR A 355 -15.65 6.83 16.01
CA TYR A 355 -14.74 6.50 14.90
C TYR A 355 -15.38 5.58 13.85
N LEU A 356 -16.17 4.59 14.28
CA LEU A 356 -16.92 3.72 13.36
C LEU A 356 -17.93 4.52 12.52
N GLU A 357 -18.67 5.44 13.14
CA GLU A 357 -19.60 6.36 12.47
C GLU A 357 -18.87 7.27 11.47
N GLU A 358 -17.76 7.90 11.87
CA GLU A 358 -16.96 8.76 10.99
C GLU A 358 -16.40 8.01 9.77
N MET A 359 -16.12 6.71 9.91
CA MET A 359 -15.69 5.85 8.80
C MET A 359 -16.86 5.40 7.90
N GLY A 360 -18.10 5.48 8.40
CA GLY A 360 -19.30 4.92 7.76
C GLY A 360 -19.34 3.40 7.84
N ILE A 361 -18.82 2.81 8.91
CA ILE A 361 -18.95 1.38 9.21
C ILE A 361 -20.35 1.14 9.81
N ASP A 362 -21.02 0.07 9.37
CA ASP A 362 -22.34 -0.27 9.86
C ASP A 362 -22.27 -0.83 11.29
N ILE A 363 -22.74 -0.05 12.26
CA ILE A 363 -22.69 -0.41 13.68
C ILE A 363 -23.87 -1.31 14.00
N ILE A 364 -23.59 -2.60 14.17
CA ILE A 364 -24.62 -3.62 14.39
C ILE A 364 -25.02 -3.78 15.86
N ASP A 365 -24.29 -3.14 16.78
CA ASP A 365 -24.58 -3.16 18.22
C ASP A 365 -24.06 -1.88 18.91
N PRO A 366 -24.78 -1.29 19.89
CA PRO A 366 -24.28 -0.13 20.65
C PRO A 366 -22.98 -0.41 21.41
N GLY A 367 -22.62 -1.69 21.61
CA GLY A 367 -21.37 -2.12 22.18
C GLY A 367 -21.45 -2.47 23.66
N ILE A 368 -20.59 -3.39 24.10
CA ILE A 368 -20.62 -3.93 25.46
C ILE A 368 -19.63 -3.18 26.36
N LYS A 369 -20.13 -2.69 27.51
CA LYS A 369 -19.34 -2.05 28.55
C LYS A 369 -19.43 -2.82 29.86
N VAL A 370 -18.31 -3.31 30.36
CA VAL A 370 -18.26 -4.09 31.61
C VAL A 370 -17.52 -3.32 32.70
N LYS A 371 -18.08 -3.25 33.91
CA LYS A 371 -17.40 -2.60 35.03
C LYS A 371 -16.34 -3.53 35.64
N ASN A 372 -15.08 -3.13 35.57
CA ASN A 372 -13.92 -3.88 36.05
C ASN A 372 -13.82 -5.29 35.45
N VAL A 373 -14.18 -6.34 36.18
CA VAL A 373 -13.97 -7.75 35.81
C VAL A 373 -15.29 -8.36 35.32
N PRO A 374 -15.32 -8.97 34.11
CA PRO A 374 -16.53 -9.61 33.61
C PRO A 374 -17.01 -10.78 34.46
N THR A 375 -18.31 -10.84 34.67
CA THR A 375 -19.06 -11.95 35.28
C THR A 375 -19.48 -12.98 34.22
N HIS A 376 -20.13 -14.06 34.66
CA HIS A 376 -20.71 -15.04 33.72
C HIS A 376 -21.79 -14.42 32.81
N GLU A 377 -22.58 -13.49 33.33
CA GLU A 377 -23.59 -12.78 32.54
C GLU A 377 -22.94 -11.88 31.49
N ASP A 378 -21.88 -11.15 31.86
CA ASP A 378 -21.11 -10.33 30.92
C ASP A 378 -20.48 -11.18 29.80
N PHE A 379 -20.00 -12.38 30.14
CA PHE A 379 -19.48 -13.32 29.14
C PHE A 379 -20.56 -13.83 28.19
N GLN A 380 -21.77 -14.10 28.69
CA GLN A 380 -22.89 -14.47 27.83
C GLN A 380 -23.24 -13.34 26.86
N GLN A 381 -23.31 -12.10 27.33
CA GLN A 381 -23.55 -10.94 26.46
C GLN A 381 -22.46 -10.81 25.38
N CYS A 382 -21.18 -11.03 25.75
CA CYS A 382 -20.06 -11.03 24.81
C CYS A 382 -20.20 -12.14 23.76
N PHE A 383 -20.55 -13.36 24.19
CA PHE A 383 -20.81 -14.47 23.30
C PHE A 383 -21.95 -14.16 22.32
N ASP A 384 -23.07 -13.64 22.83
CA ASP A 384 -24.25 -13.28 22.03
C ASP A 384 -23.95 -12.17 21.02
N LEU A 385 -23.11 -11.19 21.38
CA LEU A 385 -22.60 -10.21 20.42
C LEU A 385 -21.80 -10.88 19.29
N GLY A 386 -20.98 -11.87 19.62
CA GLY A 386 -20.26 -12.67 18.62
C GLY A 386 -21.20 -13.34 17.63
N ILE A 387 -22.28 -13.97 18.12
CA ILE A 387 -23.33 -14.57 17.28
C ILE A 387 -23.98 -13.52 16.38
N LYS A 388 -24.38 -12.37 16.95
CA LYS A 388 -25.01 -11.27 16.21
C LYS A 388 -24.12 -10.75 15.09
N VAL A 389 -22.83 -10.56 15.35
CA VAL A 389 -21.84 -10.14 14.35
C VAL A 389 -21.70 -11.18 13.26
N ALA A 390 -21.60 -12.47 13.62
CA ALA A 390 -21.48 -13.53 12.65
C ALA A 390 -22.68 -13.58 11.70
N GLN A 391 -23.90 -13.41 12.21
CA GLN A 391 -25.11 -13.34 11.40
C GLN A 391 -25.08 -12.16 10.43
N ALA A 392 -24.65 -10.98 10.87
CA ALA A 392 -24.50 -9.81 10.00
C ALA A 392 -23.42 -9.98 8.93
N VAL A 393 -22.30 -10.64 9.25
CA VAL A 393 -21.22 -10.95 8.31
C VAL A 393 -21.65 -11.99 7.26
N LYS A 394 -22.53 -12.92 7.63
CA LYS A 394 -23.07 -13.94 6.72
C LYS A 394 -24.21 -13.43 5.84
N ALA A 395 -24.94 -12.41 6.29
CA ALA A 395 -25.95 -11.72 5.51
C ALA A 395 -25.26 -10.95 4.35
N GLU A 396 -25.79 -11.14 3.14
CA GLU A 396 -25.17 -10.81 1.84
C GLU A 396 -24.29 -9.53 1.82
#